data_AF-A0A3A6N315-F1
#
_entry.id   AF-A0A3A6N315-F1
#
_cell.length_a   1.000
_cell.length_b   1.000
_cell.length_c   1.000
_cell.angle_alpha   90.00
_cell.angle_beta   90.00
_cell.angle_gamma   90.00
#
_symmetry.space_group_name_H-M   'P 1'
#
loop_
_entity.id
_entity.type
_entity.pdbx_description
1 polymer ?
#
loop_
_entity_poly.entity_id
_entity_poly.type
_entity_poly.pdbx_seq_one_letter_code
_entity_poly.pdbx_strand_id
1 'polypeptide(L)'
;MARDCPGCNFAGSNLKKADLVGAKLQGADLSGADLSMANLRRADLQGANLSGADLSFANLPGADLRGSNLQGARFKGANLIKANLTGAKLEGADFSEALLEGTQGLPR
;
A
#
# COMPACT_ATOMS: atom_id res chain seq x y z
N MET A 1 8.29 15.04 -6.13
CA MET A 1 9.08 14.12 -5.29
C MET A 1 8.04 13.19 -4.65
N ALA A 2 7.81 11.91 -4.94
CA ALA A 2 8.51 10.82 -5.61
C ALA A 2 7.57 10.17 -6.65
N ARG A 3 7.60 10.64 -7.90
CA ARG A 3 6.67 10.15 -8.95
C ARG A 3 7.19 8.91 -9.68
N ASP A 4 8.50 8.68 -9.67
CA ASP A 4 9.14 7.54 -10.32
C ASP A 4 10.37 7.15 -9.50
N CYS A 5 10.29 6.05 -8.75
CA CYS A 5 11.33 5.60 -7.82
C CYS A 5 11.28 4.07 -7.61
N PRO A 6 11.46 3.26 -8.67
CA PRO A 6 11.49 1.81 -8.52
C PRO A 6 12.69 1.39 -7.67
N GLY A 7 12.46 0.52 -6.68
CA GLY A 7 13.50 0.01 -5.77
C GLY A 7 14.03 1.00 -4.74
N CYS A 8 13.43 2.19 -4.62
CA CYS A 8 13.89 3.19 -3.66
C CYS A 8 13.67 2.77 -2.20
N ASN A 9 14.53 3.24 -1.31
CA ASN A 9 14.41 3.00 0.13
C ASN A 9 13.72 4.17 0.83
N PHE A 10 12.55 3.88 1.39
CA PHE A 10 11.70 4.74 2.21
C PHE A 10 11.35 4.05 3.55
N ALA A 11 12.13 3.05 3.97
CA ALA A 11 11.87 2.30 5.19
C ALA A 11 11.82 3.25 6.41
N GLY A 12 10.79 3.10 7.24
CA GLY A 12 10.54 3.93 8.43
C GLY A 12 10.27 5.41 8.15
N SER A 13 10.12 5.81 6.88
CA SER A 13 9.92 7.22 6.53
C SER A 13 8.53 7.71 6.92
N ASN A 14 8.41 9.03 7.13
CA ASN A 14 7.14 9.69 7.33
C ASN A 14 6.62 10.22 5.98
N LEU A 15 5.64 9.52 5.42
CA LEU A 15 4.92 9.86 4.18
C LEU A 15 3.44 10.14 4.47
N LYS A 16 3.12 10.51 5.71
CA LYS A 16 1.76 10.83 6.14
C LYS A 16 1.17 11.92 5.28
N LYS A 17 -0.05 11.70 4.77
CA LYS A 17 -0.77 12.61 3.86
C LYS A 17 -0.01 12.93 2.56
N ALA A 18 1.01 12.15 2.19
CA ALA A 18 1.73 12.37 0.94
C ALA A 18 0.80 12.20 -0.27
N ASP A 19 0.99 13.03 -1.30
CA ASP A 19 0.35 12.85 -2.60
C ASP A 19 1.24 12.00 -3.51
N LEU A 20 0.86 10.73 -3.64
CA LEU A 20 1.55 9.68 -4.39
C LEU A 20 0.64 9.11 -5.51
N VAL A 21 -0.31 9.91 -6.00
CA VAL A 21 -1.21 9.48 -7.08
C VAL A 21 -0.39 9.06 -8.30
N GLY A 22 -0.58 7.82 -8.73
CA GLY A 22 0.14 7.25 -9.88
C GLY A 22 1.65 7.12 -9.69
N ALA A 23 2.16 7.18 -8.45
CA ALA A 23 3.58 7.00 -8.18
C ALA A 23 4.04 5.60 -8.62
N LYS A 24 5.21 5.52 -9.26
CA LYS A 24 5.87 4.25 -9.60
C LYS A 24 6.86 3.88 -8.51
N LEU A 25 6.48 2.92 -7.68
CA LEU A 25 7.19 2.48 -6.47
C LEU A 25 7.41 0.95 -6.49
N GLN A 26 7.56 0.37 -7.70
CA GLN A 26 7.76 -1.07 -7.86
C GLN A 26 9.02 -1.50 -7.13
N GLY A 27 8.90 -2.53 -6.29
CA GLY A 27 10.00 -3.05 -5.48
C GLY A 27 10.57 -2.07 -4.45
N ALA A 28 9.94 -0.91 -4.22
CA ALA A 28 10.40 0.04 -3.21
C ALA A 28 10.33 -0.57 -1.80
N ASP A 29 11.26 -0.19 -0.93
CA ASP A 29 11.20 -0.53 0.48
C ASP A 29 10.46 0.57 1.25
N LEU A 30 9.25 0.27 1.69
CA LEU A 30 8.36 1.11 2.49
C LEU A 30 8.10 0.44 3.86
N SER A 31 8.95 -0.50 4.27
CA SER A 31 8.77 -1.22 5.53
C SER A 31 8.71 -0.27 6.72
N GLY A 32 7.69 -0.43 7.56
CA GLY A 32 7.46 0.44 8.72
C GLY A 32 7.18 1.92 8.40
N ALA A 33 6.98 2.31 7.14
CA ALA A 33 6.70 3.70 6.79
C ALA A 33 5.32 4.13 7.31
N ASP A 34 5.19 5.41 7.69
CA ASP A 34 3.89 6.04 7.97
C ASP A 34 3.33 6.60 6.66
N LEU A 35 2.39 5.88 6.06
CA LEU A 35 1.60 6.26 4.88
C LEU A 35 0.16 6.64 5.29
N SER A 36 -0.09 6.92 6.58
CA SER A 36 -1.44 7.20 7.04
C SER A 36 -2.02 8.42 6.30
N MET A 37 -3.27 8.30 5.88
CA MET A 37 -3.98 9.33 5.09
C MET A 37 -3.30 9.69 3.75
N ALA A 38 -2.32 8.94 3.27
CA ALA A 38 -1.66 9.19 1.99
C ALA A 38 -2.61 8.94 0.81
N ASN A 39 -2.40 9.65 -0.28
CA ASN A 39 -3.14 9.44 -1.52
C ASN A 39 -2.30 8.60 -2.49
N LEU A 40 -2.62 7.31 -2.59
CA LEU A 40 -1.94 6.30 -3.40
C LEU A 40 -2.82 5.82 -4.56
N ARG A 41 -3.83 6.60 -4.96
CA ARG A 41 -4.75 6.24 -6.04
C ARG A 41 -3.94 5.89 -7.30
N ARG A 42 -4.17 4.68 -7.84
CA ARG A 42 -3.46 4.13 -9.02
C ARG A 42 -1.93 4.09 -8.88
N ALA A 43 -1.37 4.12 -7.67
CA ALA A 43 0.05 3.91 -7.47
C ALA A 43 0.43 2.48 -7.87
N ASP A 44 1.63 2.31 -8.42
CA ASP A 44 2.21 1.02 -8.74
C ASP A 44 3.21 0.63 -7.64
N LEU A 45 2.78 -0.29 -6.79
CA LEU A 45 3.49 -0.85 -5.64
C LEU A 45 3.80 -2.34 -5.88
N GLN A 46 3.87 -2.78 -7.14
CA GLN A 46 4.16 -4.17 -7.46
C GLN A 46 5.48 -4.60 -6.82
N GLY A 47 5.44 -5.70 -6.05
CA GLY A 47 6.61 -6.24 -5.36
C GLY A 47 7.21 -5.35 -4.27
N ALA A 48 6.58 -4.23 -3.90
CA ALA A 48 7.08 -3.35 -2.85
C ALA A 48 7.07 -4.05 -1.48
N ASN A 49 8.01 -3.68 -0.61
CA ASN A 49 8.01 -4.11 0.78
C ASN A 49 7.27 -3.10 1.64
N LEU A 50 6.09 -3.43 2.12
CA LEU A 50 5.22 -2.61 2.97
C LEU A 50 5.01 -3.26 4.35
N SER A 51 5.90 -4.18 4.73
CA SER A 51 5.77 -4.89 6.01
C SER A 51 5.76 -3.91 7.18
N GLY A 52 4.76 -4.06 8.06
CA GLY A 52 4.55 -3.18 9.22
C GLY A 52 4.21 -1.72 8.90
N ALA A 53 3.99 -1.36 7.64
CA ALA A 53 3.65 0.01 7.27
C ALA A 53 2.27 0.42 7.80
N ASP A 54 2.10 1.71 8.12
CA ASP A 54 0.81 2.28 8.50
C ASP A 54 0.14 2.93 7.29
N LEU A 55 -0.89 2.28 6.74
CA LEU A 55 -1.74 2.80 5.67
C LEU A 55 -3.14 3.18 6.19
N SER A 56 -3.29 3.43 7.49
CA SER A 56 -4.59 3.78 8.08
C SER A 56 -5.18 5.01 7.39
N PHE A 57 -6.45 4.91 6.98
CA PHE A 57 -7.19 5.94 6.24
C PHE A 57 -6.54 6.38 4.91
N ALA A 58 -5.60 5.62 4.36
CA ALA A 58 -5.00 5.91 3.07
C ALA A 58 -6.01 5.66 1.93
N ASN A 59 -5.84 6.41 0.83
CA ASN A 59 -6.67 6.32 -0.36
C ASN A 59 -5.92 5.59 -1.48
N LEU A 60 -6.19 4.28 -1.65
CA LEU A 60 -5.58 3.39 -2.64
C LEU A 60 -6.51 2.89 -3.78
N PRO A 61 -7.59 3.58 -4.22
CA PRO A 61 -8.41 3.06 -5.31
C PRO A 61 -7.60 2.74 -6.58
N GLY A 62 -7.73 1.50 -7.05
CA GLY A 62 -7.03 1.01 -8.23
C GLY A 62 -5.50 0.93 -8.11
N ALA A 63 -4.95 0.95 -6.90
CA ALA A 63 -3.51 0.72 -6.70
C ALA A 63 -3.14 -0.73 -7.04
N ASP A 64 -1.94 -0.91 -7.59
CA ASP A 64 -1.38 -2.22 -7.91
C ASP A 64 -0.40 -2.65 -6.83
N LEU A 65 -0.77 -3.65 -6.03
CA LEU A 65 0.00 -4.18 -4.91
C LEU A 65 0.39 -5.65 -5.17
N ARG A 66 0.37 -6.10 -6.43
CA ARG A 66 0.65 -7.50 -6.78
C ARG A 66 2.03 -7.93 -6.27
N GLY A 67 2.09 -9.08 -5.62
CA GLY A 67 3.34 -9.64 -5.10
C GLY A 67 4.02 -8.82 -3.99
N SER A 68 3.37 -7.77 -3.46
CA SER A 68 3.94 -6.95 -2.39
C SER A 68 4.00 -7.71 -1.06
N ASN A 69 4.91 -7.29 -0.18
CA ASN A 69 4.94 -7.77 1.19
C ASN A 69 4.12 -6.84 2.10
N LEU A 70 2.95 -7.30 2.56
CA LEU A 70 2.04 -6.54 3.43
C LEU A 70 1.94 -7.14 4.83
N GLN A 71 2.89 -7.99 5.22
CA GLN A 71 2.89 -8.63 6.52
C GLN A 71 2.83 -7.58 7.65
N GLY A 72 1.82 -7.67 8.52
CA GLY A 72 1.61 -6.73 9.62
C GLY A 72 1.25 -5.29 9.21
N ALA A 73 0.97 -5.03 7.93
CA ALA A 73 0.56 -3.70 7.46
C ALA A 73 -0.83 -3.31 8.02
N ARG A 74 -1.00 -2.05 8.38
CA ARG A 74 -2.27 -1.54 8.93
C ARG A 74 -3.05 -0.78 7.87
N PHE A 75 -4.21 -1.29 7.47
CA PHE A 75 -5.14 -0.68 6.51
C PHE A 75 -6.43 -0.20 7.17
N LYS A 76 -6.41 0.09 8.48
CA LYS A 76 -7.61 0.48 9.21
C LYS A 76 -8.29 1.68 8.53
N GLY A 77 -9.55 1.52 8.12
CA GLY A 77 -10.32 2.57 7.44
C GLY A 77 -9.78 3.00 6.07
N ALA A 78 -8.84 2.26 5.48
CA ALA A 78 -8.28 2.58 4.18
C ALA A 78 -9.26 2.27 3.04
N ASN A 79 -9.15 3.01 1.94
CA ASN A 79 -9.92 2.76 0.74
C ASN A 79 -9.09 1.95 -0.27
N LEU A 80 -9.41 0.68 -0.47
CA LEU A 80 -8.75 -0.22 -1.42
C LEU A 80 -9.65 -0.60 -2.60
N ILE A 81 -10.71 0.16 -2.88
CA ILE A 81 -11.66 -0.17 -3.95
C ILE A 81 -10.92 -0.44 -5.27
N LYS A 82 -11.15 -1.62 -5.86
CA LYS A 82 -10.51 -2.09 -7.10
C LYS A 82 -8.97 -2.19 -7.04
N ALA A 83 -8.36 -2.19 -5.85
CA ALA A 83 -6.93 -2.46 -5.71
C ALA A 83 -6.63 -3.93 -6.00
N ASN A 84 -5.39 -4.21 -6.41
CA ASN A 84 -4.97 -5.57 -6.74
C ASN A 84 -3.89 -6.07 -5.77
N LEU A 85 -4.28 -6.94 -4.84
CA LEU A 85 -3.40 -7.60 -3.86
C LEU A 85 -2.99 -9.01 -4.31
N THR A 86 -3.17 -9.37 -5.58
CA THR A 86 -2.90 -10.75 -6.05
C THR A 86 -1.45 -11.16 -5.76
N GLY A 87 -1.29 -12.24 -5.01
CA GLY A 87 0.03 -12.76 -4.61
C GLY A 87 0.73 -11.95 -3.52
N ALA A 88 0.07 -10.95 -2.91
CA ALA A 88 0.62 -10.22 -1.78
C ALA A 88 0.67 -11.11 -0.52
N LYS A 89 1.67 -10.87 0.34
CA LYS A 89 1.80 -11.52 1.65
C LYS A 89 0.99 -10.74 2.68
N LEU A 90 -0.08 -11.32 3.22
CA LEU A 90 -1.08 -10.61 4.02
C LEU A 90 -1.09 -11.05 5.50
N GLU A 91 -0.11 -11.83 5.94
CA GLU A 91 -0.08 -12.37 7.29
C GLU A 91 -0.07 -11.24 8.34
N GLY A 92 -1.09 -11.21 9.20
CA GLY A 92 -1.24 -10.17 10.23
C GLY A 92 -1.59 -8.78 9.71
N ALA A 93 -1.90 -8.61 8.43
CA ALA A 93 -2.41 -7.35 7.90
C ALA A 93 -3.80 -7.05 8.48
N ASP A 94 -4.01 -5.81 8.93
CA ASP A 94 -5.28 -5.36 9.52
C ASP A 94 -6.11 -4.57 8.49
N PHE A 95 -7.20 -5.17 8.02
CA PHE A 95 -8.16 -4.54 7.10
C PHE A 95 -9.44 -4.06 7.79
N SER A 96 -9.42 -3.89 9.11
CA SER A 96 -10.60 -3.42 9.87
C SER A 96 -11.14 -2.12 9.29
N GLU A 97 -12.45 -2.03 9.05
CA GLU A 97 -13.13 -0.84 8.52
C GLU A 97 -12.67 -0.43 7.10
N ALA A 98 -11.85 -1.24 6.40
CA ALA A 98 -11.39 -0.92 5.06
C ALA A 98 -12.51 -1.08 4.01
N LEU A 99 -12.50 -0.23 2.98
CA LEU A 99 -13.38 -0.36 1.82
C LEU A 99 -12.73 -1.28 0.79
N LEU A 100 -13.26 -2.50 0.65
CA LEU A 100 -12.65 -3.57 -0.14
C LEU A 100 -13.42 -3.92 -1.43
N GLU A 101 -14.41 -3.13 -1.84
CA GLU A 101 -15.24 -3.43 -3.02
C GLU A 101 -14.38 -3.62 -4.28
N GLY A 102 -14.49 -4.80 -4.89
CA GLY A 102 -13.72 -5.15 -6.10
C GLY A 102 -12.21 -5.34 -5.88
N THR A 103 -11.74 -5.38 -4.62
CA THR A 103 -10.34 -5.70 -4.31
C THR A 103 -10.04 -7.14 -4.69
N GLN A 104 -8.94 -7.36 -5.40
CA GLN A 104 -8.50 -8.69 -5.83
C GLN A 104 -7.41 -9.22 -4.90
N GLY A 105 -7.30 -10.54 -4.74
CA GLY A 105 -6.16 -11.18 -4.06
C GLY A 105 -6.27 -11.32 -2.54
N LEU A 106 -7.40 -10.95 -1.94
CA LEU A 106 -7.68 -11.26 -0.54
C LEU A 106 -7.90 -12.78 -0.36
N PRO A 107 -7.55 -13.35 0.82
CA PRO A 107 -7.94 -14.72 1.15
C PRO A 107 -9.47 -14.85 1.12
N ARG A 108 -9.94 -16.02 0.68
CA ARG A 108 -11.37 -16.36 0.67
C ARG A 108 -11.89 -16.61 2.08
#